data_AF-A0A6L6IRG3-F1
#
_entry.id   AF-A0A6L6IRG3-F1
#
_cell.length_a   1.000
_cell.length_b   1.000
_cell.length_c   1.000
_cell.angle_alpha   90.00
_cell.angle_beta   90.00
_cell.angle_gamma   90.00
#
_symmetry.space_group_name_H-M   'P 1'
#
loop_
_entity.id
_entity.type
_entity.pdbx_description
1 polymer ?
#
loop_
_entity_poly.entity_id
_entity_poly.type
_entity_poly.pdbx_seq_one_letter_code
_entity_poly.pdbx_strand_id
1 'polypeptide(L)'
;MTNPVMDSPEALGLALCLFLPEMSQGFIIQTRSGEMQVSAANSLPFVREMDRLLKKEISQAQREAYRNAGESTSGVPEFSSLYENQP
;
A
#
# COMPACT_ATOMS: atom_id res chain seq x y z
N MET A 1 -10.03 -3.06 -22.11
CA MET A 1 -8.95 -2.41 -21.35
C MET A 1 -8.60 -3.34 -20.21
N THR A 2 -7.51 -4.10 -20.33
CA THR A 2 -6.99 -4.90 -19.23
C THR A 2 -6.29 -3.94 -18.27
N ASN A 3 -6.93 -3.59 -17.15
CA ASN A 3 -6.20 -2.96 -16.06
C ASN A 3 -5.11 -3.96 -15.64
N PRO A 4 -3.82 -3.62 -15.76
CA PRO A 4 -2.79 -4.45 -15.18
C PRO A 4 -3.11 -4.51 -13.70
N VAL A 5 -3.33 -5.72 -13.21
CA VAL A 5 -3.57 -5.97 -11.80
C VAL A 5 -2.39 -5.36 -11.04
N MET A 6 -2.65 -4.26 -10.33
CA MET A 6 -1.66 -3.46 -9.59
C MET A 6 -1.27 -4.17 -8.29
N ASP A 7 -0.69 -5.37 -8.42
CA ASP A 7 -0.29 -6.18 -7.26
C ASP A 7 1.23 -6.10 -7.02
N SER A 8 1.96 -5.26 -7.77
CA SER A 8 3.39 -5.05 -7.48
C SER A 8 3.54 -4.21 -6.21
N PRO A 9 4.53 -4.50 -5.34
CA PRO A 9 4.82 -3.69 -4.15
C PRO A 9 4.94 -2.20 -4.44
N GLU A 10 5.50 -1.85 -5.60
CA GLU A 10 5.70 -0.48 -6.06
C GLU A 10 4.36 0.21 -6.37
N ALA A 11 3.44 -0.47 -7.06
CA ALA A 11 2.11 0.07 -7.34
C ALA A 11 1.29 0.30 -6.06
N LEU A 12 1.38 -0.65 -5.12
CA LEU A 12 0.75 -0.52 -3.80
C LEU A 12 1.38 0.63 -2.99
N GLY A 13 2.70 0.80 -3.07
CA GLY A 13 3.42 1.91 -2.44
C GLY A 13 3.01 3.27 -3.00
N LEU A 14 2.82 3.38 -4.33
CA LEU A 14 2.29 4.59 -4.96
C LEU A 14 0.87 4.90 -4.48
N ALA A 15 0.01 3.88 -4.37
CA ALA A 15 -1.34 4.07 -3.84
C ALA A 15 -1.34 4.58 -2.39
N LEU A 16 -0.40 4.08 -1.59
CA LEU A 16 -0.20 4.52 -0.21
C LEU A 16 0.26 5.97 -0.11
N CYS A 17 1.23 6.37 -0.93
CA CYS A 17 1.84 7.69 -0.83
C CYS A 17 1.04 8.80 -1.53
N LEU A 18 0.30 8.48 -2.59
CA LEU A 18 -0.34 9.48 -3.45
C LEU A 18 -1.86 9.51 -3.30
N PHE A 19 -2.53 8.37 -3.37
CA PHE A 19 -4.00 8.34 -3.44
C PHE A 19 -4.67 8.41 -2.06
N LEU A 20 -4.09 7.78 -1.04
CA LEU A 20 -4.62 7.79 0.32
C LEU A 20 -4.74 9.21 0.93
N PRO A 21 -3.73 10.10 0.78
CA PRO A 21 -3.87 11.50 1.18
C PRO A 21 -5.00 12.23 0.46
N GLU A 22 -5.20 12.00 -0.84
CA GLU A 22 -6.29 12.61 -1.60
C GLU A 22 -7.66 12.11 -1.12
N MET A 23 -7.79 10.80 -0.86
CA MET A 23 -9.02 10.21 -0.33
C MET A 23 -9.44 10.81 1.02
N SER A 24 -8.51 11.36 1.80
CA SER A 24 -8.86 12.07 3.04
C SER A 24 -9.79 13.26 2.81
N GLN A 25 -9.77 13.85 1.62
CA GLN A 25 -10.64 14.97 1.22
C GLN A 25 -12.04 14.52 0.79
N GLY A 26 -12.31 13.23 0.82
CA GLY A 26 -13.54 12.61 0.30
C GLY A 26 -13.31 11.99 -1.07
N PHE A 27 -14.19 11.07 -1.43
CA PHE A 27 -14.08 10.28 -2.66
C PHE A 27 -15.45 9.74 -3.09
N ILE A 28 -15.52 9.22 -4.30
CA ILE A 28 -16.72 8.59 -4.86
C ILE A 28 -16.45 7.10 -5.05
N ILE A 29 -17.37 6.27 -4.56
CA ILE A 29 -17.41 4.84 -4.86
C ILE A 29 -18.39 4.64 -6.01
N GLN A 30 -17.87 4.26 -7.17
CA GLN A 30 -18.69 3.84 -8.29
C GLN A 30 -19.14 2.40 -8.09
N THR A 31 -20.45 2.19 -8.10
CA THR A 31 -21.10 0.88 -8.03
C THR A 31 -21.89 0.61 -9.31
N ARG A 32 -22.31 -0.64 -9.53
CA ARG A 32 -23.15 -0.98 -10.70
C ARG A 32 -24.49 -0.25 -10.71
N SER A 33 -24.99 0.14 -9.55
CA SER A 33 -26.29 0.79 -9.36
C SER A 33 -26.21 2.32 -9.29
N GLY A 34 -25.00 2.90 -9.37
CA GLY A 34 -24.79 4.34 -9.24
C GLY A 34 -23.57 4.68 -8.40
N GLU A 35 -23.53 5.91 -7.89
CA GLU A 35 -22.38 6.46 -7.19
C GLU A 35 -22.71 6.72 -5.72
N MET A 36 -21.78 6.37 -4.83
CA MET A 36 -21.85 6.69 -3.41
C MET A 36 -20.74 7.69 -3.09
N GLN A 37 -21.13 8.89 -2.66
CA GLN A 37 -20.19 9.93 -2.26
C GLN A 37 -19.83 9.79 -0.78
N VAL A 38 -18.54 9.75 -0.48
CA VAL A 38 -17.97 9.78 0.86
C VAL A 38 -17.36 11.16 1.08
N SER A 39 -17.90 11.92 2.04
CA SER A 39 -17.37 13.24 2.39
C SER A 39 -16.05 13.13 3.17
N ALA A 40 -15.27 14.21 3.20
CA ALA A 40 -14.06 14.30 4.03
C ALA A 40 -14.31 13.95 5.51
N ALA A 41 -15.46 14.36 6.07
CA ALA A 41 -15.82 14.05 7.45
C ALA A 41 -15.99 12.54 7.71
N ASN A 42 -16.35 11.78 6.67
CA ASN A 42 -16.62 10.35 6.74
C ASN A 42 -15.53 9.50 6.07
N SER A 43 -14.50 10.10 5.48
CA SER A 43 -13.46 9.40 4.72
C SER A 43 -12.45 8.68 5.63
N LEU A 44 -12.25 9.17 6.84
CA LEU A 44 -11.17 8.73 7.73
C LEU A 44 -11.18 7.21 8.03
N PRO A 45 -12.32 6.55 8.33
CA PRO A 45 -12.34 5.09 8.55
C PRO A 45 -11.85 4.30 7.33
N PHE A 46 -12.21 4.73 6.12
CA PHE A 46 -11.80 4.08 4.86
C PHE A 46 -10.31 4.27 4.61
N VAL A 47 -9.80 5.49 4.80
CA VAL A 47 -8.38 5.83 4.66
C VAL A 47 -7.54 5.00 5.63
N ARG A 48 -7.94 4.90 6.89
CA ARG A 48 -7.19 4.11 7.89
C ARG A 48 -7.14 2.63 7.54
N GLU A 49 -8.25 2.07 7.09
CA GLU A 49 -8.30 0.66 6.75
C GLU A 49 -7.51 0.36 5.48
N MET A 50 -7.57 1.25 4.49
CA MET A 50 -6.82 1.11 3.25
C MET A 50 -5.30 1.27 3.46
N ASP A 51 -4.86 2.20 4.31
CA ASP A 51 -3.45 2.31 4.73
C ASP A 51 -2.96 1.00 5.37
N ARG A 52 -3.74 0.43 6.30
CA ARG A 52 -3.43 -0.83 6.97
C ARG A 52 -3.32 -1.98 5.97
N LEU A 53 -4.26 -2.08 5.03
CA LEU A 53 -4.27 -3.14 4.01
C LEU A 53 -3.07 -3.02 3.07
N LEU A 54 -2.79 -1.84 2.52
CA LEU A 54 -1.68 -1.65 1.59
C LEU A 54 -0.33 -1.95 2.23
N LYS A 55 -0.09 -1.50 3.48
CA LYS A 55 1.13 -1.84 4.22
C LYS A 55 1.31 -3.33 4.42
N LYS A 56 0.21 -4.05 4.71
CA LYS A 56 0.22 -5.50 4.89
C LYS A 56 0.57 -6.21 3.59
N GLU A 57 -0.07 -5.86 2.48
CA GLU A 57 0.17 -6.47 1.17
C GLU A 57 1.61 -6.21 0.68
N ILE A 58 2.11 -4.97 0.80
CA ILE A 58 3.50 -4.63 0.49
C ILE A 58 4.48 -5.50 1.30
N SER A 59 4.25 -5.59 2.62
CA SER A 59 5.11 -6.38 3.52
C SER A 59 5.04 -7.89 3.21
N GLN A 60 3.90 -8.38 2.74
CA GLN A 60 3.75 -9.77 2.32
C GLN A 60 4.51 -10.03 1.02
N ALA A 61 4.29 -9.21 0.00
CA ALA A 61 4.95 -9.35 -1.29
C ALA A 61 6.49 -9.23 -1.17
N GLN A 62 6.99 -8.34 -0.31
CA GLN A 62 8.42 -8.26 0.00
C GLN A 62 8.94 -9.54 0.66
N ARG A 63 8.23 -10.09 1.67
CA ARG A 63 8.63 -11.35 2.33
C ARG A 63 8.64 -12.53 1.37
N GLU A 64 7.67 -12.60 0.47
CA GLU A 64 7.61 -13.63 -0.58
C GLU A 64 8.79 -13.48 -1.54
N ALA A 65 9.11 -12.25 -1.97
CA ALA A 65 10.30 -11.99 -2.80
C ALA A 65 11.60 -12.41 -2.09
N TYR A 66 11.76 -12.08 -0.80
CA TYR A 66 12.92 -12.52 -0.01
C TYR A 66 13.00 -14.04 0.15
N ARG A 67 11.87 -14.71 0.37
CA ARG A 67 11.82 -16.18 0.47
C ARG A 67 12.22 -16.85 -0.84
N ASN A 68 11.72 -16.34 -1.95
CA ASN A 68 12.03 -16.84 -3.29
C ASN A 68 13.49 -16.53 -3.68
N ALA A 69 14.03 -15.40 -3.23
CA ALA A 69 15.46 -15.08 -3.36
C ALA A 69 16.34 -15.95 -2.43
N GLY A 70 15.84 -16.32 -1.25
CA GLY A 70 16.56 -17.12 -0.24
C GLY A 70 16.79 -18.59 -0.60
N GLU A 71 16.13 -19.11 -1.65
CA GLU A 71 16.49 -20.40 -2.26
C GLU A 71 17.69 -20.31 -3.20
N SER A 72 18.26 -19.12 -3.41
CA SER A 72 19.51 -18.93 -4.14
C SER A 72 20.33 -17.82 -3.49
N THR A 73 21.39 -18.23 -2.78
CA THR A 73 22.51 -17.43 -2.24
C THR A 73 22.38 -16.94 -0.79
N SER A 74 23.12 -17.67 0.06
CA SER A 74 23.96 -17.14 1.13
C SER A 74 24.45 -15.70 0.82
N GLY A 75 23.95 -14.71 1.55
CA GLY A 75 24.56 -13.38 1.62
C GLY A 75 23.56 -12.25 1.83
N VAL A 76 23.16 -12.00 3.07
CA VAL A 76 22.35 -10.83 3.44
C VAL A 76 23.29 -9.69 3.88
N PRO A 77 23.20 -8.47 3.34
CA PRO A 77 23.60 -7.27 4.07
C PRO A 77 22.39 -6.75 4.87
N GLU A 78 22.58 -6.65 6.17
CA GLU A 78 21.64 -6.18 7.17
C GLU A 78 21.38 -4.67 6.98
N PHE A 79 20.19 -4.29 6.52
CA PHE A 79 19.78 -2.88 6.34
C PHE A 79 19.05 -2.32 7.58
N SER A 80 19.40 -2.79 8.77
CA SER A 80 18.71 -2.45 10.03
C SER A 80 19.28 -1.23 10.76
N SER A 81 20.22 -0.46 10.18
CA SER A 81 20.98 0.56 10.94
C SER A 81 20.73 2.02 10.56
N LEU A 82 19.65 2.37 9.84
CA LEU A 82 19.40 3.75 9.40
C LEU A 82 18.30 4.53 10.13
N TYR A 83 17.73 3.99 11.22
CA TYR A 83 16.74 4.73 12.04
C TYR A 83 17.08 4.76 13.53
N GLU A 84 18.36 4.68 13.86
CA GLU A 84 18.85 4.96 15.21
C GLU A 84 19.88 6.08 15.05
N ASN A 85 19.58 7.24 15.65
CA ASN A 85 20.29 8.53 15.57
C ASN A 85 19.84 9.47 14.46
N GLN A 86 18.73 10.18 14.71
CA GLN A 86 18.74 11.62 14.49
C GLN A 86 18.29 12.36 15.77
N PRO A 87 18.89 13.55 16.03
CA PRO A 87 18.92 14.22 17.34
C PRO A 87 17.58 14.81 17.79
#